data_AF-A0A957RDG1-F1
#
_entry.id   AF-A0A957RDG1-F1
#
_cell.length_a   1.000
_cell.length_b   1.000
_cell.length_c   1.000
_cell.angle_alpha   90.00
_cell.angle_beta   90.00
_cell.angle_gamma   90.00
#
_symmetry.space_group_name_H-M   'P 1'
#
loop_
_entity.id
_entity.type
_entity.pdbx_description
1 polymer ?
#
loop_
_entity_poly.entity_id
_entity_poly.type
_entity_poly.pdbx_seq_one_letter_code
_entity_poly.pdbx_strand_id
1 'polypeptide(L)'
;GLARTGTTVSHGSGDFAIAFSTTRRIAHEGRAPDALIKQVPAIADEGLVLDGLFLAVVEAVEEAVLNSLCAAETTTGRDGHVRVGIPVDEEGQMLRRTVVRGEAGRIVDG
;
A
#
# COMPACT_ATOMS: atom_id res chain seq x y z
N GLY A 1 -5.64 0.88 2.20
CA GLY A 1 -4.96 1.59 1.10
C GLY A 1 -5.76 1.60 -0.16
N LEU A 2 -5.71 0.55 -0.98
CA LEU A 2 -6.26 0.50 -2.34
C LEU A 2 -7.67 1.11 -2.51
N ALA A 3 -8.66 0.74 -1.69
CA ALA A 3 -10.01 1.31 -1.81
C ALA A 3 -10.04 2.85 -1.63
N ARG A 4 -9.15 3.42 -0.78
CA ARG A 4 -9.02 4.87 -0.56
C ARG A 4 -8.40 5.58 -1.76
N THR A 5 -7.70 4.87 -2.63
CA THR A 5 -7.12 5.41 -3.87
C THR A 5 -8.07 5.26 -5.06
N GLY A 6 -9.32 4.85 -4.84
CA GLY A 6 -10.39 4.86 -5.84
C GLY A 6 -10.57 3.57 -6.65
N THR A 7 -9.88 2.47 -6.32
CA THR A 7 -10.14 1.18 -7.00
C THR A 7 -11.46 0.57 -6.54
N THR A 8 -12.15 -0.09 -7.47
CA THR A 8 -13.36 -0.89 -7.23
C THR A 8 -13.12 -2.39 -7.40
N VAL A 9 -11.85 -2.82 -7.58
CA VAL A 9 -11.45 -4.22 -7.80
C VAL A 9 -12.25 -4.85 -8.95
N SER A 10 -12.13 -4.23 -10.13
CA SER A 10 -12.87 -4.66 -11.33
C SER A 10 -12.49 -6.09 -11.77
N HIS A 11 -13.36 -6.74 -12.55
CA HIS A 11 -13.18 -8.14 -12.98
C HIS A 11 -11.85 -8.44 -13.69
N GLY A 12 -11.27 -7.46 -14.39
CA GLY A 12 -9.97 -7.62 -15.06
C GLY A 12 -8.76 -7.26 -14.19
N SER A 13 -8.97 -6.84 -12.94
CA SER A 13 -7.91 -6.44 -12.02
C SER A 13 -7.29 -7.65 -11.31
N GLY A 14 -5.96 -7.69 -11.23
CA GLY A 14 -5.22 -8.74 -10.54
C GLY A 14 -4.63 -8.24 -9.21
N ASP A 15 -5.48 -8.00 -8.21
CA ASP A 15 -5.06 -7.41 -6.94
C ASP A 15 -4.72 -8.50 -5.90
N PHE A 16 -3.49 -8.46 -5.37
CA PHE A 16 -3.00 -9.39 -4.34
C PHE A 16 -2.30 -8.64 -3.21
N ALA A 17 -2.41 -9.16 -1.98
CA ALA A 17 -1.67 -8.68 -0.82
C ALA A 17 -0.88 -9.83 -0.19
N ILE A 18 0.40 -9.59 0.11
CA ILE A 18 1.28 -10.53 0.80
C ILE A 18 1.87 -9.80 2.00
N ALA A 19 1.68 -10.37 3.18
CA ALA A 19 2.25 -9.86 4.43
C ALA A 19 3.25 -10.87 4.99
N PHE A 20 4.36 -10.37 5.52
CA PHE A 20 5.37 -11.17 6.21
C PHE A 20 5.94 -10.37 7.37
N SER A 21 6.53 -11.09 8.33
CA SER A 21 7.28 -10.49 9.42
C SER A 21 8.76 -10.80 9.29
N THR A 22 9.60 -9.82 9.63
CA THR A 22 11.05 -9.99 9.71
C THR A 22 11.51 -10.53 11.07
N THR A 23 10.61 -10.60 12.07
CA THR A 23 10.94 -11.05 13.44
C THR A 23 11.26 -12.53 13.51
N ARG A 24 10.64 -13.35 12.64
CA ARG A 24 10.88 -14.79 12.57
C ARG A 24 11.62 -15.12 11.28
N ARG A 25 12.88 -15.53 11.40
CA ARG A 25 13.68 -16.04 10.29
C ARG A 25 13.69 -17.56 10.31
N ILE A 26 13.46 -18.17 9.15
CA ILE A 26 13.52 -19.62 8.97
C ILE A 26 14.81 -19.91 8.23
N ALA A 27 15.72 -20.67 8.86
CA ALA A 27 16.97 -21.07 8.24
C ALA A 27 16.71 -22.01 7.04
N HIS A 28 17.43 -21.79 5.94
CA HIS A 28 17.28 -22.54 4.69
C HIS A 28 17.70 -24.01 4.83
N GLU A 29 18.82 -24.25 5.51
CA GLU A 29 19.31 -25.57 5.88
C GLU A 29 18.96 -25.84 7.34
N GLY A 30 18.54 -27.06 7.67
CA GLY A 30 18.14 -27.46 9.03
C GLY A 30 19.25 -27.44 10.10
N ARG A 31 20.30 -26.62 9.96
CA ARG A 31 21.46 -26.49 10.87
C ARG A 31 21.31 -25.33 11.87
N ALA A 32 20.15 -25.17 12.47
CA ALA A 32 20.12 -24.67 13.84
C ALA A 32 20.14 -25.91 14.74
N PRO A 33 21.01 -26.02 15.76
CA PRO A 33 21.04 -27.19 16.62
C PRO A 33 19.66 -27.41 17.26
N ASP A 34 19.04 -28.54 16.95
CA ASP A 34 18.39 -29.49 17.87
C ASP A 34 17.59 -28.93 19.07
N ALA A 35 16.76 -27.91 18.87
CA ALA A 35 15.72 -27.61 19.86
C ALA A 35 14.45 -28.40 19.50
N LEU A 36 14.16 -29.47 20.26
CA LEU A 36 12.86 -30.18 20.22
C LEU A 36 11.68 -29.22 20.45
N ILE A 37 11.94 -28.08 21.11
CA ILE A 37 10.97 -27.05 21.42
C ILE A 37 11.41 -25.74 20.76
N LYS A 38 10.49 -25.09 20.04
CA LYS A 38 10.71 -23.76 19.46
C LYS A 38 9.77 -22.77 20.13
N GLN A 39 10.31 -21.65 20.59
CA GLN A 39 9.52 -20.50 21.00
C GLN A 39 9.31 -19.59 19.80
N VAL A 40 8.06 -19.23 19.51
CA VAL A 40 7.69 -18.32 18.44
C VAL A 40 7.10 -17.07 19.08
N PRO A 41 7.80 -15.92 19.05
CA PRO A 41 7.21 -14.68 19.52
C PRO A 41 6.06 -14.31 18.58
N ALA A 42 4.90 -14.05 19.17
CA ALA A 42 3.72 -13.54 18.49
C ALA A 42 3.22 -12.32 19.25
N ILE A 43 2.74 -11.33 18.51
CA ILE A 43 1.96 -10.26 19.11
C ILE A 43 0.64 -10.91 19.55
N ALA A 44 0.23 -10.65 20.80
CA ALA A 44 -1.06 -11.11 21.28
C ALA A 44 -2.18 -10.50 20.43
N ASP A 45 -3.31 -11.20 20.32
CA ASP A 45 -4.51 -10.68 19.66
C ASP A 45 -5.16 -9.62 20.58
N GLU A 46 -4.51 -8.47 20.64
CA GLU A 46 -4.85 -7.34 21.49
C GLU A 46 -5.29 -6.18 20.59
N GLY A 47 -6.50 -5.69 20.82
CA GLY A 47 -7.20 -4.78 19.91
C GLY A 47 -6.46 -3.47 19.67
N LEU A 48 -5.93 -2.81 20.71
CA LEU A 48 -5.25 -1.52 20.55
C LEU A 48 -3.98 -1.66 19.71
N VAL A 49 -3.24 -2.75 19.89
CA VAL A 49 -2.02 -3.00 19.08
C VAL A 49 -2.39 -3.34 17.65
N LEU A 50 -3.37 -4.22 17.44
CA LEU A 50 -3.76 -4.63 16.09
C LEU A 50 -4.44 -3.52 15.30
N ASP A 51 -5.30 -2.72 15.92
CA ASP A 51 -5.94 -1.56 15.30
C ASP A 51 -4.89 -0.57 14.78
N GLY A 52 -3.83 -0.32 15.56
CA GLY A 52 -2.70 0.49 15.13
C GLY A 52 -1.96 -0.10 13.93
N LEU A 53 -1.71 -1.41 13.92
CA LEU A 53 -1.06 -2.09 12.80
C LEU A 53 -1.92 -2.09 11.52
N PHE A 54 -3.23 -2.31 11.66
CA PHE A 54 -4.16 -2.27 10.52
C PHE A 54 -4.25 -0.87 9.93
N LEU A 55 -4.35 0.16 10.76
CA LEU A 55 -4.34 1.55 10.29
C LEU A 55 -3.03 1.88 9.58
N ALA A 56 -1.88 1.51 10.17
CA ALA A 56 -0.58 1.74 9.55
C ALA A 56 -0.45 1.07 8.17
N VAL A 57 -0.96 -0.16 8.01
CA VAL A 57 -1.00 -0.83 6.69
C VAL A 57 -1.94 -0.10 5.73
N VAL A 58 -3.09 0.38 6.20
CA VAL A 58 -4.04 1.13 5.37
C VAL A 58 -3.39 2.38 4.79
N GLU A 59 -2.73 3.18 5.64
CA GLU A 59 -2.04 4.42 5.28
C GLU A 59 -0.83 4.16 4.38
N ALA A 60 0.01 3.18 4.73
CA ALA A 60 1.20 2.84 3.95
C ALA A 60 0.84 2.41 2.52
N VAL A 61 -0.22 1.62 2.33
CA VAL A 61 -0.65 1.18 0.99
C VAL A 61 -1.27 2.32 0.19
N GLU A 62 -2.02 3.22 0.84
CA GLU A 62 -2.57 4.42 0.17
C GLU A 62 -1.45 5.32 -0.34
N GLU A 63 -0.49 5.63 0.52
CA GLU A 63 0.64 6.49 0.21
C GLU A 63 1.59 5.86 -0.81
N ALA A 64 1.79 4.53 -0.78
CA ALA A 64 2.60 3.84 -1.77
C ALA A 64 2.01 3.94 -3.20
N VAL A 65 0.68 3.87 -3.33
CA VAL A 65 0.01 4.04 -4.63
C VAL A 65 0.18 5.48 -5.12
N LEU A 66 -0.09 6.48 -4.26
CA LEU A 66 0.10 7.89 -4.60
C LEU A 66 1.55 8.17 -5.02
N ASN A 67 2.53 7.66 -4.27
CA ASN A 67 3.94 7.79 -4.58
C ASN A 67 4.31 7.16 -5.93
N SER A 68 3.74 6.00 -6.28
CA SER A 68 4.01 5.38 -7.57
C SER A 68 3.53 6.23 -8.74
N LEU A 69 2.39 6.92 -8.60
CA LEU A 69 1.87 7.84 -9.61
C LEU A 69 2.69 9.13 -9.71
N CYS A 70 3.15 9.67 -8.58
CA CYS A 70 3.96 10.88 -8.55
C CYS A 70 5.38 10.66 -9.08
N ALA A 71 5.94 9.47 -8.85
CA ALA A 71 7.27 9.10 -9.35
C ALA A 71 7.24 8.60 -10.81
N ALA A 72 6.06 8.35 -11.39
CA ALA A 72 5.94 7.82 -12.74
C ALA A 72 6.33 8.87 -13.81
N GLU A 73 7.29 8.52 -14.65
CA GLU A 73 7.67 9.34 -15.80
C GLU A 73 6.75 9.10 -17.01
N THR A 74 6.58 10.14 -17.84
CA THR A 74 5.85 10.00 -19.10
C THR A 74 6.55 9.00 -20.01
N THR A 75 5.84 7.94 -20.38
CA THR A 75 6.41 6.79 -21.10
C THR A 75 5.65 6.53 -22.40
N THR A 76 6.40 6.34 -23.49
CA THR A 76 5.86 5.83 -24.77
C THR A 76 6.12 4.32 -24.84
N GLY A 77 5.05 3.56 -24.94
CA GLY A 77 5.07 2.10 -25.02
C GLY A 77 4.89 1.56 -26.44
N ARG A 78 4.58 0.26 -26.51
CA ARG A 78 4.28 -0.46 -27.75
C ARG A 78 3.15 0.23 -28.55
N ASP A 79 3.27 0.16 -29.88
CA ASP A 79 2.30 0.72 -30.83
C ASP A 79 2.10 2.24 -30.68
N GLY A 80 3.09 2.94 -30.11
CA GLY A 80 3.05 4.40 -29.91
C GLY A 80 2.13 4.87 -28.78
N HIS A 81 1.62 3.96 -27.94
CA HIS A 81 0.77 4.35 -26.81
C HIS A 81 1.56 5.14 -25.77
N VAL A 82 1.11 6.35 -25.46
CA VAL A 82 1.71 7.21 -24.45
C VAL A 82 0.90 7.14 -23.14
N ARG A 83 1.61 7.04 -22.02
CA ARG A 83 1.07 7.23 -20.67
C ARG A 83 1.80 8.40 -20.04
N VAL A 84 1.07 9.44 -19.71
CA VAL A 84 1.60 10.70 -19.18
C VAL A 84 1.68 10.58 -17.66
N GLY A 85 2.84 10.93 -17.10
CA GLY A 85 3.01 11.05 -15.65
C GLY A 85 2.12 12.18 -15.11
N ILE A 86 1.69 12.08 -13.86
CA ILE A 86 0.89 13.15 -13.26
C ILE A 86 1.78 14.40 -13.13
N PRO A 87 1.31 15.59 -13.55
CA PRO A 87 2.06 16.82 -13.32
C PRO A 87 2.10 17.12 -11.82
N VAL A 88 3.28 16.96 -11.23
CA VAL A 88 3.59 17.38 -9.87
C VAL A 88 4.51 18.59 -9.98
N ASP A 89 4.07 19.74 -9.47
CA ASP A 89 4.92 20.90 -9.30
C ASP A 89 5.92 20.65 -8.15
N GLU A 90 7.01 21.42 -8.08
CA GLU A 90 8.08 21.24 -7.07
C GLU A 90 7.55 21.30 -5.62
N GLU A 91 6.35 21.84 -5.42
CA GLU A 91 5.69 22.06 -4.15
C GLU A 91 4.55 21.05 -3.87
N GLY A 92 4.20 20.18 -4.83
CA GLY A 92 3.12 19.19 -4.75
C GLY A 92 1.70 19.78 -4.63
N GLN A 93 1.51 21.06 -4.96
CA GLN A 93 0.23 21.78 -4.80
C GLN A 93 -0.86 21.24 -5.75
N MET A 94 -0.49 20.83 -6.97
CA MET A 94 -1.46 20.28 -7.92
C MET A 94 -2.06 18.94 -7.45
N LEU A 95 -1.26 18.12 -6.76
CA LEU A 95 -1.72 16.87 -6.16
C LEU A 95 -2.67 17.13 -4.99
N ARG A 96 -2.30 18.06 -4.09
CA ARG A 96 -3.10 18.46 -2.91
C ARG A 96 -4.48 18.98 -3.29
N ARG A 97 -4.60 19.77 -4.36
CA ARG A 97 -5.88 20.34 -4.79
C ARG A 97 -6.86 19.29 -5.31
N THR A 98 -6.35 18.18 -5.83
CA THR A 98 -7.14 17.10 -6.42
C THR A 98 -7.57 16.08 -5.35
N VAL A 99 -6.65 15.73 -4.42
CA VAL A 99 -6.94 14.80 -3.32
C VAL A 99 -7.92 15.40 -2.30
N VAL A 100 -7.72 16.66 -1.88
CA VAL A 100 -8.59 17.32 -0.87
C VAL A 100 -10.01 17.54 -1.41
N ARG A 101 -10.19 17.77 -2.72
CA ARG A 101 -11.53 17.84 -3.32
C ARG A 101 -12.25 16.49 -3.34
N GLY A 102 -11.51 15.38 -3.40
CA GLY A 102 -12.08 14.03 -3.28
C GLY A 102 -12.68 13.75 -1.91
N GLU A 103 -12.11 14.31 -0.84
CA GLU A 103 -12.66 14.17 0.52
C GLU A 103 -13.76 15.20 0.84
N ALA A 104 -13.66 16.43 0.33
CA ALA A 104 -14.66 17.48 0.56
C ALA A 104 -15.97 17.28 -0.23
N GLY A 105 -15.96 16.44 -1.28
CA GLY A 105 -17.13 16.16 -2.11
C GLY A 105 -18.13 15.14 -1.53
N ARG A 106 -17.90 14.62 -0.31
CA ARG A 106 -18.70 13.52 0.28
C ARG A 106 -19.50 13.87 1.54
N ILE A 107 -19.56 15.15 1.94
CA ILE A 107 -20.36 15.62 3.11
C ILE A 107 -21.52 16.55 2.70
N VAL A 108 -21.83 16.69 1.40
CA VAL A 108 -23.00 17.45 0.94
C VAL A 108 -23.74 16.68 -0.17
N ASP A 109 -24.45 15.63 0.22
CA ASP A 109 -25.74 15.22 -0.38
C ASP A 109 -26.23 13.93 0.29
N GLY A 110 -27.30 14.05 1.10
CA GLY A 110 -28.05 12.94 1.69
C GLY A 110 -28.35 13.10 3.18
#